data_AF-A0A916X8R8-F1
#
_entry.id   AF-A0A916X8R8-F1
#
_cell.length_a   1.000
_cell.length_b   1.000
_cell.length_c   1.000
_cell.angle_alpha   90.00
_cell.angle_beta   90.00
_cell.angle_gamma   90.00
#
_symmetry.space_group_name_H-M   'P 1'
#
loop_
_entity.id
_entity.type
_entity.pdbx_description
1 polymer ?
#
loop_
_entity_poly.entity_id
_entity_poly.type
_entity_poly.pdbx_seq_one_letter_code
_entity_poly.pdbx_strand_id
1 'polypeptide(L)'
;MKLGNPFDLVPALIFALLLASVSLVAAWVNSRFGAAGLYPFAAVTGLVDVDAVSVSTARLASKSIEIATAATAILVALASNGIARACYAGFIERGPLALRLAIVTLAALGAGSLGLVVSNVGSA
;
A
#
# COMPACT_ATOMS: atom_id res chain seq x y z
N MET A 1 12.38 -20.83 18.92
CA MET A 1 11.14 -20.09 18.63
C MET A 1 10.21 -21.05 17.90
N LYS A 2 9.08 -21.46 18.51
CA LYS A 2 8.10 -22.30 17.82
C LYS A 2 7.47 -21.46 16.72
N LEU A 3 7.71 -21.79 15.45
CA LEU A 3 6.97 -21.20 14.34
C LEU A 3 5.49 -21.56 14.57
N GLY A 4 4.69 -20.54 14.89
CA GLY A 4 3.26 -20.69 15.11
C GLY A 4 2.59 -21.28 13.87
N ASN A 5 1.51 -22.04 14.07
CA ASN A 5 0.77 -22.68 13.01
C ASN A 5 0.37 -21.63 11.95
N PRO A 6 0.78 -21.76 10.68
CA PRO A 6 0.43 -20.80 9.63
C PRO A 6 -1.08 -20.78 9.31
N PHE A 7 -1.85 -21.70 9.91
CA PHE A 7 -3.31 -21.81 9.87
C PHE A 7 -3.96 -21.58 11.24
N ASP A 8 -3.46 -20.61 12.00
CA ASP A 8 -4.12 -20.22 13.23
C ASP A 8 -5.32 -19.31 12.87
N LEU A 9 -6.53 -19.77 13.20
CA LEU A 9 -7.80 -19.11 12.82
C LEU A 9 -7.87 -17.67 13.36
N VAL A 10 -7.22 -17.40 14.49
CA VAL A 10 -7.26 -16.11 15.16
C VAL A 10 -6.48 -15.02 14.39
N PRO A 11 -5.17 -15.19 14.05
CA PRO A 11 -4.45 -14.26 13.17
C PRO A 11 -5.14 -14.02 11.83
N ALA A 12 -5.68 -15.08 11.21
CA ALA A 12 -6.39 -14.95 9.94
C ALA A 12 -7.66 -14.08 10.07
N LEU A 13 -8.41 -14.25 11.17
CA LEU A 13 -9.59 -13.44 11.45
C LEU A 13 -9.23 -11.97 11.71
N ILE A 14 -8.13 -11.71 12.42
CA ILE A 14 -7.63 -10.34 12.65
C ILE A 14 -7.25 -9.68 11.32
N PHE A 15 -6.51 -10.38 10.45
CA PHE A 15 -6.16 -9.86 9.13
C PHE A 15 -7.41 -9.59 8.27
N ALA A 16 -8.38 -10.51 8.27
CA ALA A 16 -9.63 -10.34 7.54
C ALA A 16 -10.43 -9.13 8.07
N LEU A 17 -10.48 -8.94 9.39
CA LEU A 17 -11.15 -7.79 10.02
C LEU A 17 -10.47 -6.47 9.65
N LEU A 18 -9.13 -6.44 9.65
CA LEU A 18 -8.35 -5.28 9.25
C LEU A 18 -8.60 -4.94 7.79
N LEU A 19 -8.52 -5.93 6.89
CA LEU A 19 -8.79 -5.74 5.47
C LEU A 19 -10.23 -5.28 5.22
N ALA A 20 -11.22 -5.83 5.93
CA ALA A 20 -12.61 -5.41 5.82
C ALA A 20 -12.78 -3.95 6.26
N SER A 21 -12.15 -3.57 7.37
CA SER A 21 -12.21 -2.20 7.91
C SER A 21 -11.58 -1.20 6.94
N VAL A 22 -10.38 -1.48 6.44
CA VAL A 22 -9.69 -0.63 5.46
C VAL A 22 -10.47 -0.53 4.16
N SER A 23 -11.02 -1.66 3.67
CA SER A 23 -11.86 -1.69 2.46
C SER A 23 -13.12 -0.83 2.62
N LEU A 24 -13.75 -0.88 3.79
CA LEU A 24 -14.94 -0.08 4.07
C LEU A 24 -14.62 1.41 4.08
N VAL A 25 -13.54 1.82 4.75
CA VAL A 25 -13.12 3.24 4.78
C VAL A 25 -12.71 3.69 3.38
N ALA A 26 -11.96 2.88 2.62
CA ALA A 26 -11.57 3.20 1.25
C ALA A 26 -12.79 3.39 0.33
N ALA A 27 -13.80 2.51 0.43
CA ALA A 27 -15.05 2.64 -0.31
C ALA A 27 -15.85 3.88 0.10
N TRP A 28 -15.86 4.21 1.39
CA TRP A 28 -16.53 5.40 1.92
C TRP A 28 -15.84 6.70 1.47
N VAL A 29 -14.51 6.74 1.49
CA VAL A 29 -13.72 7.87 0.98
C VAL A 29 -13.96 8.04 -0.52
N ASN A 30 -13.95 6.94 -1.28
CA ASN A 30 -14.24 6.99 -2.72
C ASN A 30 -15.66 7.49 -3.01
N SER A 31 -16.67 7.06 -2.24
CA SER A 31 -18.05 7.50 -2.46
C SER A 31 -18.27 8.97 -2.09
N ARG A 32 -17.53 9.50 -1.10
CA ARG A 32 -17.71 10.88 -0.64
C ARG A 32 -16.83 11.90 -1.35
N PHE A 33 -15.59 11.53 -1.69
CA PHE A 33 -14.56 12.42 -2.23
C PHE A 33 -14.07 12.00 -3.63
N GLY A 34 -14.58 10.89 -4.17
CA GLY A 34 -14.16 10.35 -5.47
C GLY A 34 -12.71 9.86 -5.47
N ALA A 35 -12.17 9.72 -6.68
CA ALA A 35 -10.79 9.31 -6.93
C ALA A 35 -9.75 10.16 -6.20
N ALA A 36 -9.99 11.47 -6.07
CA ALA A 36 -9.05 12.41 -5.45
C ALA A 36 -8.87 12.17 -3.95
N GLY A 37 -9.91 11.69 -3.25
CA GLY A 37 -9.84 11.37 -1.83
C GLY A 37 -9.03 10.10 -1.53
N LEU A 38 -8.84 9.23 -2.53
CA LEU A 38 -8.11 7.98 -2.35
C LEU A 38 -6.61 8.21 -2.14
N TYR A 39 -6.03 9.27 -2.72
CA TYR A 39 -4.61 9.60 -2.58
C TYR A 39 -4.18 9.96 -1.15
N PRO A 40 -4.79 10.95 -0.47
CA PRO A 40 -4.44 11.26 0.90
C PRO A 40 -4.81 10.11 1.85
N PHE A 41 -5.91 9.40 1.57
CA PHE A 41 -6.26 8.21 2.34
C PHE A 41 -5.16 7.14 2.26
N ALA A 42 -4.73 6.77 1.06
CA ALA A 42 -3.68 5.78 0.81
C ALA A 42 -2.33 6.22 1.39
N ALA A 43 -2.00 7.52 1.34
CA ALA A 43 -0.80 8.06 1.97
C ALA A 43 -0.81 7.88 3.50
N VAL A 44 -1.94 8.12 4.17
CA VAL A 44 -2.03 8.01 5.63
C VAL A 44 -2.09 6.55 6.08
N THR A 45 -2.92 5.73 5.43
CA THR A 45 -3.05 4.31 5.78
C THR A 45 -1.82 3.50 5.39
N GLY A 46 -1.15 3.87 4.30
CA GLY A 46 0.11 3.26 3.87
C GLY A 46 1.26 3.42 4.88
N LEU A 47 1.24 4.43 5.74
CA LEU A 47 2.20 4.58 6.84
C LEU A 47 2.10 3.45 7.88
N VAL A 48 0.91 2.85 8.01
CA VAL A 48 0.60 1.84 9.03
C VAL A 48 0.66 0.43 8.43
N ASP A 49 -0.05 0.20 7.33
CA ASP A 49 -0.12 -1.11 6.67
C ASP A 49 -0.38 -0.94 5.16
N VAL A 50 0.69 -1.08 4.37
CA VAL A 50 0.61 -0.99 2.91
C VAL A 50 -0.10 -2.20 2.28
N ASP A 51 -0.05 -3.38 2.92
CA ASP A 51 -0.56 -4.62 2.33
C ASP A 51 -2.09 -4.61 2.34
N ALA A 52 -2.69 -4.24 3.47
CA ALA A 52 -4.14 -4.10 3.59
C ALA A 52 -4.67 -3.04 2.63
N VAL A 53 -4.04 -1.86 2.57
CA VAL A 53 -4.48 -0.80 1.66
C VAL A 53 -4.39 -1.25 0.22
N SER A 54 -3.30 -1.93 -0.17
CA SER A 54 -3.08 -2.34 -1.55
C SER A 54 -4.16 -3.31 -2.03
N VAL A 55 -4.48 -4.32 -1.22
CA VAL A 55 -5.52 -5.29 -1.53
C VAL A 55 -6.89 -4.61 -1.58
N SER A 56 -7.19 -3.72 -0.62
CA SER A 56 -8.45 -2.97 -0.60
C SER A 56 -8.63 -2.09 -1.85
N THR A 57 -7.62 -1.31 -2.23
CA THR A 57 -7.67 -0.47 -3.43
C THR A 57 -7.70 -1.28 -4.72
N ALA A 58 -6.99 -2.41 -4.78
CA ALA A 58 -7.06 -3.32 -5.92
C ALA A 58 -8.48 -3.90 -6.11
N ARG A 59 -9.16 -4.26 -5.02
CA ARG A 59 -10.56 -4.72 -5.06
C ARG A 59 -11.51 -3.62 -5.53
N LEU A 60 -11.26 -2.37 -5.15
CA LEU A 60 -12.02 -1.21 -5.64
C LEU A 60 -11.83 -1.00 -7.14
N ALA A 61 -10.63 -1.24 -7.67
CA ALA A 61 -10.32 -1.14 -9.11
C ALA A 61 -11.17 -2.11 -9.95
N SER A 62 -11.45 -3.29 -9.42
CA SER A 62 -12.32 -4.27 -10.10
C SER A 62 -13.81 -3.91 -10.08
N LYS A 63 -14.24 -2.89 -9.32
CA LYS A 63 -15.66 -2.57 -9.13
C LYS A 63 -16.06 -1.14 -9.49
N SER A 64 -15.24 -0.15 -9.14
CA SER A 64 -15.73 1.22 -8.97
C SER A 64 -14.74 2.34 -9.29
N ILE A 65 -13.45 2.04 -9.45
CA ILE A 65 -12.42 3.03 -9.77
C ILE A 65 -11.58 2.56 -10.94
N GLU A 66 -10.99 3.51 -11.66
CA GLU A 66 -10.09 3.21 -12.75
C GLU A 66 -8.81 2.52 -12.24
N ILE A 67 -8.28 1.57 -13.03
CA ILE A 67 -7.07 0.81 -12.69
C ILE A 67 -5.88 1.77 -12.49
N ALA A 68 -5.78 2.82 -13.31
CA ALA A 68 -4.75 3.85 -13.17
C ALA A 68 -4.83 4.60 -11.82
N THR A 69 -6.03 4.95 -11.36
CA THR A 69 -6.25 5.58 -10.05
C THR A 69 -5.86 4.64 -8.92
N ALA A 70 -6.24 3.37 -9.00
CA ALA A 70 -5.88 2.38 -7.98
C ALA A 70 -4.36 2.16 -7.91
N ALA A 71 -3.70 1.99 -9.06
CA ALA A 71 -2.26 1.80 -9.13
C ALA A 71 -1.50 3.01 -8.58
N THR A 72 -1.94 4.23 -8.90
CA THR A 72 -1.34 5.45 -8.36
C THR A 72 -1.55 5.58 -6.85
N ALA A 73 -2.73 5.24 -6.32
CA ALA A 73 -2.97 5.21 -4.88
C ALA A 73 -2.06 4.19 -4.16
N ILE A 74 -1.86 3.01 -4.74
CA ILE A 74 -0.95 1.98 -4.20
C ILE A 74 0.50 2.48 -4.19
N LEU A 75 0.96 3.14 -5.25
CA LEU A 75 2.30 3.72 -5.28
C LEU A 75 2.50 4.78 -4.20
N VAL A 76 1.49 5.62 -3.96
CA VAL A 76 1.52 6.63 -2.89
C VAL A 76 1.61 5.97 -1.52
N ALA A 77 0.82 4.91 -1.27
CA ALA A 77 0.91 4.13 -0.04
C ALA A 77 2.29 3.50 0.15
N LEU A 78 2.84 2.90 -0.90
CA LEU A 78 4.17 2.28 -0.88
C LEU A 78 5.27 3.30 -0.58
N ALA A 79 5.18 4.49 -1.17
CA ALA A 79 6.11 5.59 -0.90
C ALA A 79 6.05 6.04 0.56
N SER A 80 4.84 6.23 1.10
CA SER A 80 4.66 6.61 2.51
C SER A 80 5.25 5.57 3.47
N ASN A 81 5.00 4.28 3.23
CA ASN A 81 5.55 3.19 4.03
C ASN A 81 7.08 3.13 3.97
N GLY A 82 7.65 3.34 2.78
CA GLY A 82 9.09 3.40 2.58
C GLY A 82 9.75 4.52 3.36
N ILE A 83 9.15 5.72 3.33
CA ILE A 83 9.62 6.88 4.10
C ILE A 83 9.54 6.57 5.59
N ALA A 84 8.41 6.04 6.08
CA ALA A 84 8.24 5.67 7.48
C ALA A 84 9.31 4.66 7.92
N ARG A 85 9.51 3.58 7.16
CA ARG A 85 10.54 2.56 7.42
C ARG A 85 11.95 3.14 7.40
N ALA A 86 12.27 4.02 6.47
CA ALA A 86 13.57 4.68 6.41
C ALA A 86 13.79 5.60 7.62
N CYS A 87 12.76 6.33 8.06
CA CYS A 87 12.79 7.11 9.29
C CYS A 87 13.01 6.22 10.51
N TYR A 88 12.17 5.19 10.72
CA TYR A 88 12.33 4.27 11.85
C TYR A 88 13.71 3.63 11.87
N ALA A 89 14.19 3.15 10.73
CA ALA A 89 15.52 2.59 10.60
C ALA A 89 16.59 3.62 10.94
N GLY A 90 16.52 4.85 10.42
CA GLY A 90 17.51 5.90 10.70
C GLY A 90 17.52 6.39 12.16
N PHE A 91 16.37 6.39 12.85
CA PHE A 91 16.27 6.78 14.26
C PHE A 91 16.73 5.67 15.21
N ILE A 92 16.40 4.41 14.93
CA ILE A 92 16.68 3.26 15.80
C ILE A 92 18.09 2.71 15.52
N GLU A 93 18.50 2.66 14.26
CA GLU A 93 19.78 2.13 13.82
C GLU A 93 20.51 3.14 12.92
N ARG A 94 21.64 3.69 13.40
CA ARG A 94 22.52 4.56 12.59
C ARG A 94 23.35 3.77 11.56
N GLY A 95 22.75 2.77 10.90
CA GLY A 95 23.45 1.71 10.18
C GLY A 95 23.07 1.56 8.70
N PRO A 96 23.74 0.64 7.98
CA PRO A 96 23.51 0.35 6.56
C PRO A 96 22.11 -0.23 6.26
N LEU A 97 21.34 -0.61 7.28
CA LEU A 97 19.97 -1.12 7.13
C LEU A 97 19.02 -0.04 6.58
N ALA A 98 19.11 1.19 7.07
CA ALA A 98 18.29 2.30 6.58
C ALA A 98 18.54 2.57 5.09
N LEU A 99 19.81 2.51 4.66
CA LEU A 99 20.18 2.68 3.26
C LEU A 99 19.67 1.53 2.38
N ARG A 100 19.79 0.27 2.86
CA ARG A 100 19.25 -0.89 2.14
C ARG A 100 17.74 -0.81 1.97
N LEU A 101 17.02 -0.43 3.02
CA LEU A 101 15.56 -0.25 2.97
C LEU A 101 15.19 0.86 1.98
N ALA A 102 15.87 2.01 2.02
CA ALA A 102 15.64 3.09 1.08
C ALA A 102 15.89 2.67 -0.37
N ILE A 103 16.99 1.96 -0.66
CA ILE A 103 17.31 1.47 -2.00
C ILE A 103 16.22 0.50 -2.50
N VAL A 104 15.79 -0.44 -1.67
CA VAL A 104 14.75 -1.40 -2.06
C VAL A 104 13.41 -0.71 -2.31
N THR A 105 13.02 0.25 -1.46
CA THR A 105 11.79 1.02 -1.70
C THR A 105 11.89 1.86 -2.97
N LEU A 106 13.02 2.54 -3.21
CA LEU A 106 13.24 3.32 -4.44
C LEU A 106 13.21 2.43 -5.68
N ALA A 107 13.81 1.24 -5.63
CA ALA A 107 13.76 0.28 -6.72
C ALA A 107 12.32 -0.21 -6.99
N ALA A 108 11.56 -0.49 -5.93
CA ALA A 108 10.15 -0.89 -6.06
C ALA A 108 9.28 0.24 -6.63
N LEU A 109 9.45 1.48 -6.18
CA LEU A 109 8.77 2.64 -6.73
C LEU A 109 9.16 2.88 -8.19
N GLY A 110 10.44 2.72 -8.53
CA GLY A 110 10.94 2.81 -9.91
C GLY A 110 10.31 1.76 -10.82
N ALA A 111 10.32 0.49 -10.41
CA ALA A 111 9.69 -0.59 -11.17
C ALA A 111 8.17 -0.40 -11.32
N GLY A 112 7.48 0.00 -10.24
CA GLY A 112 6.04 0.23 -10.26
C GLY A 112 5.64 1.43 -11.11
N SER A 113 6.39 2.53 -11.06
CA SER A 113 6.14 3.71 -11.90
C SER A 113 6.41 3.44 -13.37
N LEU A 114 7.49 2.71 -13.70
CA LEU A 114 7.74 2.23 -15.06
C LEU A 114 6.61 1.34 -15.59
N GLY A 115 6.14 0.39 -14.78
CA GLY A 115 5.00 -0.46 -15.12
C GLY A 115 3.73 0.35 -15.41
N LEU A 116 3.47 1.38 -14.61
CA LEU A 116 2.35 2.30 -14.81
C LEU A 116 2.47 3.05 -16.15
N VAL A 117 3.65 3.59 -16.46
CA VAL A 117 3.90 4.29 -17.73
C VAL A 117 3.73 3.33 -18.92
N VAL A 118 4.28 2.11 -18.86
CA VAL A 118 4.12 1.10 -19.92
C VAL A 118 2.65 0.72 -20.11
N SER A 119 1.91 0.54 -19.02
CA SER A 119 0.49 0.20 -19.10
C SER A 119 -0.35 1.31 -19.74
N ASN A 120 0.04 2.57 -19.55
CA ASN A 120 -0.66 3.72 -20.11
C ASN A 120 -0.30 3.95 -21.59
N VAL A 121 0.89 3.53 -22.03
CA VAL A 121 1.33 3.58 -23.43
C VAL A 121 0.66 2.48 -24.28
N GLY A 122 0.33 1.33 -23.70
CA GLY A 122 -0.37 0.25 -24.42
C GLY A 122 -1.88 0.47 -24.61
N SER A 123 -2.45 1.50 -23.99
CA SER A 123 -3.87 1.85 -24.07
C SER A 123 -4.20 3.02 -25.01
N ALA A 124 -3.21 3.53 -25.77
CA ALA A 124 -3.36 4.52 -26.84
C ALA A 124 -3.21 3.89 -28.22
#